data_AF-A0A525KB22-F1
#
_entry.id   AF-A0A525KB22-F1
#
_cell.length_a   1.000
_cell.length_b   1.000
_cell.length_c   1.000
_cell.angle_alpha   90.00
_cell.angle_beta   90.00
_cell.angle_gamma   90.00
#
_symmetry.space_group_name_H-M   'P 1'
#
loop_
_entity.id
_entity.type
_entity.pdbx_description
1 polymer ?
#
loop_
_entity_poly.entity_id
_entity_poly.type
_entity_poly.pdbx_seq_one_letter_code
_entity_poly.pdbx_strand_id
1 'polypeptide(L)'
;MTANRKTSSSRSAGKDIAQFAPNFTVYALPPHVVCLYSEDRKFFLHGELYCSLATAIGKGGKSLQQLVDELGRKFPPGKVEEALKGLIERRYVVPLSVASAVSGFWASLGLPPGMAEKDLADCRVAIQSIDVKGAAEFGAALSDLGVHVVKRSPDLTVVLVNDYLERRLAELNRQHVKAKTPWLLVQPSGAFPLVGPVFDPGKSACWTCLFDRMIRNREVKGFLERGPARTVSVSPLSRNTLGQAAIQFAALEVAKAIATGFRTELNDHIVSHDFLGSTTVKHYVARRPQCPTCGSRKLRDPRRAPVPIELGPGARLMITSGGYRTVSSRATVARFKKHVSPLTGVVTRLERIEADLPMNTNFHATHNFSAPAQNVDELREALSGRSFGKGSTAEQAEASALMEAIERYSGIFQGDEIRVTRRFTDFAPGDAILPNDVLLFSAAQTVADQTPTDELSSTQKAPAPFDPSARIEWSPVWSLRDRRFRYLPTSLLYFFYRGPAAFQADSNGCAAGNTIEEAIVQGFLELVERDAYAIWWYNRSQRAEVDLSQFDDSYVRDLHSQLAATGRKLWVLDVTSDLGIPT
;
A
#
# COMPACT_ATOMS: atom_id res chain seq x y z
N MET A 1 6.35 -24.34 3.07
CA MET A 1 6.47 -25.65 3.72
C MET A 1 5.26 -25.87 4.61
N THR A 2 4.32 -26.65 4.12
CA THR A 2 3.03 -26.97 4.75
C THR A 2 3.24 -28.03 5.82
N ALA A 3 3.45 -27.60 7.07
CA ALA A 3 3.40 -28.50 8.21
C ALA A 3 1.94 -28.87 8.47
N ASN A 4 1.56 -30.03 7.95
CA ASN A 4 0.28 -30.69 8.14
C ASN A 4 0.17 -31.11 9.62
N ARG A 5 -0.40 -30.25 10.47
CA ARG A 5 -0.66 -30.57 11.87
C ARG A 5 -1.83 -31.55 11.90
N LYS A 6 -1.51 -32.86 11.87
CA LYS A 6 -2.46 -33.96 12.04
C LYS A 6 -3.27 -33.71 13.32
N THR A 7 -4.56 -33.46 13.14
CA THR A 7 -5.57 -33.42 14.19
C THR A 7 -5.76 -34.83 14.74
N SER A 8 -5.09 -35.14 15.85
CA SER A 8 -5.46 -36.30 16.67
C SER A 8 -6.66 -35.92 17.56
N SER A 9 -7.88 -35.92 17.02
CA SER A 9 -9.10 -35.70 17.83
C SER A 9 -10.24 -36.69 17.54
N SER A 10 -9.99 -37.78 16.82
CA SER A 10 -11.06 -38.69 16.37
C SER A 10 -11.69 -39.58 17.45
N ARG A 11 -11.29 -39.47 18.73
CA ARG A 11 -11.86 -40.28 19.83
C ARG A 11 -12.72 -39.54 20.86
N SER A 12 -12.87 -38.21 20.79
CA SER A 12 -13.75 -37.46 21.73
C SER A 12 -15.03 -36.88 21.11
N ALA A 13 -15.15 -36.83 19.79
CA ALA A 13 -16.26 -36.13 19.11
C ALA A 13 -17.67 -36.73 19.34
N GLY A 14 -17.77 -37.99 19.79
CA GLY A 14 -19.07 -38.67 19.98
C GLY A 14 -19.84 -38.26 21.24
N LYS A 15 -19.22 -37.52 22.17
CA LYS A 15 -19.83 -37.10 23.44
C LYS A 15 -20.30 -35.64 23.46
N ASP A 16 -19.92 -34.85 22.47
CA ASP A 16 -20.27 -33.43 22.44
C ASP A 16 -21.73 -33.25 22.04
N ILE A 17 -22.46 -32.44 22.81
CA ILE A 17 -23.84 -32.06 22.51
C ILE A 17 -23.82 -31.20 21.24
N ALA A 18 -24.66 -31.55 20.27
CA ALA A 18 -24.75 -30.82 19.01
C ALA A 18 -25.72 -29.64 19.12
N GLN A 19 -25.33 -28.50 18.56
CA GLN A 19 -26.20 -27.34 18.36
C GLN A 19 -26.00 -26.75 16.96
N PHE A 20 -26.97 -25.99 16.47
CA PHE A 20 -26.74 -25.15 15.29
C PHE A 20 -25.76 -24.03 15.62
N ALA A 21 -24.95 -23.61 14.64
CA ALA A 21 -24.04 -22.50 14.84
C ALA A 21 -24.82 -21.23 15.22
N PRO A 22 -24.35 -20.47 16.22
CA PRO A 22 -25.15 -19.40 16.87
C PRO A 22 -25.41 -18.17 15.98
N ASN A 23 -24.80 -18.11 14.79
CA ASN A 23 -25.08 -17.09 13.78
C ASN A 23 -26.32 -17.41 12.91
N PHE A 24 -26.88 -18.61 13.00
CA PHE A 24 -28.05 -19.01 12.21
C PHE A 24 -29.32 -19.00 13.04
N THR A 25 -30.36 -18.37 12.49
CA THR A 25 -31.75 -18.69 12.79
C THR A 25 -32.19 -19.84 11.87
N VAL A 26 -32.76 -20.89 12.46
CA VAL A 26 -33.14 -22.10 11.72
C VAL A 26 -34.66 -22.16 11.53
N TYR A 27 -35.11 -22.21 10.29
CA TYR A 27 -36.53 -22.31 9.92
C TYR A 27 -36.83 -23.66 9.29
N ALA A 28 -37.89 -24.32 9.73
CA ALA A 28 -38.47 -25.47 9.04
C ALA A 28 -39.57 -24.97 8.08
N LEU A 29 -39.43 -25.27 6.80
CA LEU A 29 -40.35 -24.89 5.73
C LEU A 29 -41.03 -26.17 5.19
N PRO A 30 -42.37 -26.27 5.26
CA PRO A 30 -43.09 -27.42 4.74
C PRO A 30 -42.94 -27.57 3.21
N PRO A 31 -42.98 -28.81 2.67
CA PRO A 31 -43.07 -30.06 3.43
C PRO A 31 -41.70 -30.54 3.97
N HIS A 32 -40.58 -30.30 3.28
CA HIS A 32 -39.30 -30.94 3.57
C HIS A 32 -38.07 -30.03 3.34
N VAL A 33 -38.12 -28.79 3.82
CA VAL A 33 -37.01 -27.83 3.67
C VAL A 33 -36.60 -27.28 5.03
N VAL A 34 -35.31 -27.09 5.26
CA VAL A 34 -34.76 -26.33 6.38
C VAL A 34 -33.95 -25.16 5.82
N CYS A 35 -34.24 -23.94 6.28
CA CYS A 35 -33.47 -22.75 5.96
C CYS A 35 -32.59 -22.37 7.16
N LEU A 36 -31.28 -22.33 6.94
CA LEU A 36 -30.31 -21.74 7.87
C LEU A 36 -30.08 -20.30 7.42
N TYR A 37 -30.54 -19.35 8.23
CA TYR A 37 -30.55 -17.93 7.90
C TYR A 37 -29.63 -17.14 8.83
N SER A 38 -28.64 -16.45 8.27
CA SER A 38 -27.89 -15.38 8.93
C SER A 38 -28.00 -14.09 8.13
N GLU A 39 -27.56 -12.96 8.68
CA GLU A 39 -27.56 -11.68 7.97
C GLU A 39 -26.78 -11.75 6.66
N ASP A 40 -25.64 -12.45 6.64
CA ASP A 40 -24.71 -12.52 5.51
C ASP A 40 -24.85 -13.79 4.65
N ARG A 41 -25.51 -14.85 5.13
CA ARG A 41 -25.58 -16.16 4.43
C ARG A 41 -26.96 -16.80 4.55
N LYS A 42 -27.36 -17.57 3.53
CA LYS A 42 -28.61 -18.33 3.51
C LYS A 42 -28.35 -19.70 2.89
N PHE A 43 -28.76 -20.77 3.58
CA PHE A 43 -28.59 -22.14 3.09
C PHE A 43 -29.90 -22.91 3.20
N PHE A 44 -30.25 -23.65 2.16
CA PHE A 44 -31.42 -24.52 2.12
C PHE A 44 -30.98 -25.98 2.14
N LEU A 45 -31.47 -26.73 3.11
CA LEU A 45 -31.29 -28.17 3.22
C LEU A 45 -32.60 -28.84 2.83
N HIS A 46 -32.56 -29.71 1.81
CA HIS A 46 -33.74 -30.36 1.26
C HIS A 46 -33.81 -31.82 1.72
N GLY A 47 -34.97 -32.22 2.25
CA GLY A 47 -35.28 -33.60 2.60
C GLY A 47 -35.81 -33.77 4.02
N GLU A 48 -36.67 -34.78 4.18
CA GLU A 48 -37.31 -35.10 5.46
C GLU A 48 -36.30 -35.42 6.58
N LEU A 49 -35.15 -36.01 6.23
CA LEU A 49 -34.05 -36.27 7.15
C LEU A 49 -33.51 -34.96 7.75
N TYR A 50 -33.30 -33.91 6.94
CA TYR A 50 -32.81 -32.63 7.44
C TYR A 50 -33.84 -31.90 8.31
N CYS A 51 -35.13 -31.99 7.99
CA CYS A 51 -36.19 -31.49 8.88
C CYS A 51 -36.17 -32.21 10.23
N SER A 52 -36.03 -33.54 10.22
CA SER A 52 -35.97 -34.36 11.44
C SER A 52 -34.72 -34.05 12.27
N LEU A 53 -33.56 -33.92 11.63
CA LEU A 53 -32.31 -33.47 12.26
C LEU A 53 -32.46 -32.07 12.85
N ALA A 54 -33.05 -31.12 12.12
CA ALA A 54 -33.21 -29.76 12.60
C ALA A 54 -34.13 -29.67 13.82
N THR A 55 -35.23 -30.41 13.83
CA THR A 55 -36.09 -30.51 15.02
C THR A 55 -35.35 -31.17 16.19
N ALA A 56 -34.57 -32.21 15.96
CA ALA A 56 -33.84 -32.92 17.01
C ALA A 56 -32.71 -32.07 17.63
N ILE A 57 -31.92 -31.39 16.79
CA ILE A 57 -30.84 -30.48 17.21
C ILE A 57 -31.43 -29.22 17.87
N GLY A 58 -32.51 -28.66 17.33
CA GLY A 58 -33.17 -27.46 17.87
C GLY A 58 -33.78 -27.66 19.26
N LYS A 59 -34.14 -28.90 19.63
CA LYS A 59 -34.54 -29.25 21.01
C LYS A 59 -33.36 -29.23 22.00
N GLY A 60 -32.13 -29.30 21.51
CA GLY A 60 -30.90 -29.32 22.30
C GLY A 60 -30.68 -30.62 23.09
N GLY A 61 -29.52 -30.68 23.78
CA GLY A 61 -29.23 -31.71 24.79
C GLY A 61 -28.82 -33.09 24.29
N LYS A 62 -28.71 -33.30 22.96
CA LYS A 62 -28.34 -34.59 22.37
C LYS A 62 -26.93 -34.57 21.79
N SER A 63 -26.15 -35.62 22.08
CA SER A 63 -24.87 -35.85 21.41
C SER A 63 -25.08 -36.33 19.97
N LEU A 64 -24.03 -36.28 19.16
CA LEU A 64 -24.06 -36.81 17.79
C LEU A 64 -24.50 -38.28 17.75
N GLN A 65 -24.01 -39.11 18.68
CA GLN A 65 -24.41 -40.52 18.75
C GLN A 65 -25.89 -40.67 19.08
N GLN A 66 -26.40 -39.89 20.03
CA GLN A 66 -27.82 -39.94 20.41
C GLN A 66 -28.74 -39.51 19.26
N LEU A 67 -28.31 -38.54 18.43
CA LEU A 67 -29.04 -38.13 17.23
C LEU A 67 -29.07 -39.26 16.17
N VAL A 68 -27.94 -39.96 15.98
CA VAL A 68 -27.87 -41.12 15.08
C VAL A 68 -28.78 -42.25 15.58
N ASP A 69 -28.74 -42.58 16.87
CA ASP A 69 -29.53 -43.67 17.45
C ASP A 69 -31.04 -43.39 17.40
N GLU A 70 -31.45 -42.15 17.64
CA GLU A 70 -32.86 -41.74 17.61
C GLU A 70 -33.41 -41.72 16.17
N LEU A 71 -32.69 -41.06 15.25
CA LEU A 71 -33.15 -40.91 13.86
C LEU A 71 -32.91 -42.17 13.04
N GLY A 72 -31.99 -43.04 13.46
CA GLY A 72 -31.75 -44.37 12.89
C GLY A 72 -32.95 -45.30 12.94
N ARG A 73 -33.96 -44.99 13.78
CA ARG A 73 -35.25 -45.70 13.81
C ARG A 73 -36.14 -45.38 12.60
N LYS A 74 -35.93 -44.23 11.96
CA LYS A 74 -36.74 -43.72 10.84
C LYS A 74 -35.96 -43.65 9.52
N PHE A 75 -34.65 -43.47 9.57
CA PHE A 75 -33.77 -43.35 8.41
C PHE A 75 -32.60 -44.33 8.51
N PRO A 76 -31.99 -44.77 7.39
CA PRO A 76 -30.79 -45.61 7.45
C PRO A 76 -29.66 -44.91 8.24
N PRO A 77 -29.08 -45.54 9.29
CA PRO A 77 -28.09 -44.91 10.16
C PRO A 77 -26.91 -44.27 9.42
N GLY A 78 -26.38 -44.94 8.38
CA GLY A 78 -25.30 -44.39 7.56
C GLY A 78 -25.66 -43.08 6.84
N LYS A 79 -26.93 -42.88 6.45
CA LYS A 79 -27.39 -41.61 5.88
C LYS A 79 -27.51 -40.51 6.93
N VAL A 80 -27.87 -40.85 8.17
CA VAL A 80 -27.91 -39.89 9.28
C VAL A 80 -26.50 -39.41 9.62
N GLU A 81 -25.55 -40.34 9.69
CA GLU A 81 -24.13 -40.03 9.92
C GLU A 81 -23.55 -39.15 8.81
N GLU A 82 -23.81 -39.50 7.54
CA GLU A 82 -23.36 -38.71 6.39
C GLU A 82 -23.94 -37.29 6.41
N ALA A 83 -25.24 -37.15 6.71
CA ALA A 83 -25.89 -35.86 6.82
C ALA A 83 -25.28 -35.00 7.95
N LEU A 84 -25.11 -35.57 9.16
CA LEU A 84 -24.48 -34.90 10.30
C LEU A 84 -23.04 -34.49 9.99
N LYS A 85 -22.26 -35.39 9.39
CA LYS A 85 -20.89 -35.10 8.94
C LYS A 85 -20.88 -33.92 7.97
N GLY A 86 -21.79 -33.90 6.99
CA GLY A 86 -21.92 -32.80 6.04
C GLY A 86 -22.30 -31.46 6.67
N LEU A 87 -23.09 -31.46 7.75
CA LEU A 87 -23.43 -30.26 8.53
C LEU A 87 -22.23 -29.75 9.36
N ILE A 88 -21.44 -30.66 9.92
CA ILE A 88 -20.25 -30.32 10.73
C ILE A 88 -19.11 -29.80 9.84
N GLU A 89 -18.83 -30.46 8.72
CA GLU A 89 -17.78 -30.04 7.78
C GLU A 89 -18.04 -28.63 7.22
N ARG A 90 -19.32 -28.29 7.03
CA ARG A 90 -19.76 -26.95 6.62
C ARG A 90 -19.95 -25.96 7.79
N ARG A 91 -19.71 -26.40 9.03
CA ARG A 91 -19.85 -25.62 10.28
C ARG A 91 -21.26 -25.08 10.53
N TYR A 92 -22.29 -25.77 10.02
CA TYR A 92 -23.68 -25.46 10.34
C TYR A 92 -24.10 -25.99 11.70
N VAL A 93 -23.47 -27.10 12.11
CA VAL A 93 -23.60 -27.70 13.44
C VAL A 93 -22.24 -27.66 14.12
N VAL A 94 -22.22 -27.23 15.37
CA VAL A 94 -21.03 -27.10 16.20
C VAL A 94 -21.28 -27.74 17.58
N PRO A 95 -20.22 -28.06 18.35
CA PRO A 95 -20.38 -28.44 19.74
C PRO A 95 -21.12 -27.36 20.55
N LEU A 96 -21.84 -27.78 21.59
CA LEU A 96 -22.56 -26.91 22.51
C LEU A 96 -21.61 -25.89 23.14
N SER A 97 -21.99 -24.62 23.05
CA SER A 97 -21.32 -23.47 23.64
C SER A 97 -22.40 -22.49 24.13
N VAL A 98 -22.03 -21.55 25.00
CA VAL A 98 -22.98 -20.52 25.46
C VAL A 98 -23.37 -19.64 24.27
N ALA A 99 -24.65 -19.69 23.87
CA ALA A 99 -25.17 -18.87 22.79
C ALA A 99 -25.24 -17.41 23.25
N SER A 100 -24.47 -16.55 22.58
CA SER A 100 -24.41 -15.10 22.78
C SER A 100 -24.18 -14.39 21.46
N ALA A 101 -24.44 -13.08 21.41
CA ALA A 101 -24.12 -12.26 20.24
C ALA A 101 -22.63 -12.36 19.85
N VAL A 102 -21.72 -12.43 20.83
CA VAL A 102 -20.27 -12.61 20.61
C VAL A 102 -19.96 -13.96 19.95
N SER A 103 -20.55 -15.05 20.44
CA SER A 103 -20.37 -16.38 19.84
C SER A 103 -20.92 -16.44 18.40
N GLY A 104 -22.06 -15.78 18.14
CA GLY A 104 -22.64 -15.63 16.81
C GLY A 104 -21.72 -14.85 15.87
N PHE A 105 -21.15 -13.75 16.34
CA PHE A 105 -20.20 -12.96 15.56
C PHE A 105 -18.96 -13.78 15.14
N TRP A 106 -18.37 -14.55 16.07
CA TRP A 106 -17.25 -15.43 15.73
C TRP A 106 -17.63 -16.49 14.69
N ALA A 107 -18.81 -17.09 14.82
CA ALA A 107 -19.33 -18.03 13.83
C ALA A 107 -19.54 -17.39 12.44
N SER A 108 -19.96 -16.12 12.37
CA SER A 108 -20.06 -15.35 11.12
C SER A 108 -18.69 -15.09 10.45
N LEU A 109 -17.62 -14.92 11.25
CA LEU A 109 -16.24 -14.91 10.74
C LEU A 109 -15.75 -16.30 10.31
N GLY A 110 -16.60 -17.32 10.44
CA GLY A 110 -16.28 -18.71 10.16
C GLY A 110 -15.50 -19.38 11.27
N LEU A 111 -15.34 -18.79 12.46
CA LEU A 111 -14.64 -19.43 13.58
C LEU A 111 -15.62 -20.22 14.45
N PRO A 112 -15.35 -21.50 14.76
CA PRO A 112 -16.13 -22.21 15.78
C PRO A 112 -16.04 -21.46 17.11
N PRO A 113 -17.15 -21.16 17.81
CA PRO A 113 -17.15 -20.34 19.02
C PRO A 113 -16.14 -20.77 20.09
N GLY A 114 -16.09 -22.07 20.40
CA GLY A 114 -15.14 -22.60 21.38
C GLY A 114 -13.66 -22.50 20.95
N MET A 115 -13.36 -22.42 19.65
CA MET A 115 -12.00 -22.12 19.19
C MET A 115 -11.66 -20.64 19.36
N ALA A 116 -12.59 -19.74 19.00
CA ALA A 116 -12.39 -18.30 19.16
C ALA A 116 -12.21 -17.93 20.64
N GLU A 117 -13.08 -18.44 21.52
CA GLU A 117 -12.99 -18.25 22.97
C GLU A 117 -11.64 -18.73 23.52
N LYS A 118 -11.17 -19.89 23.07
CA LYS A 118 -9.86 -20.41 23.46
C LYS A 118 -8.72 -19.51 22.99
N ASP A 119 -8.70 -19.13 21.71
CA ASP A 119 -7.62 -18.30 21.15
C ASP A 119 -7.58 -16.92 21.83
N LEU A 120 -8.74 -16.36 22.20
CA LEU A 120 -8.87 -15.11 22.96
C LEU A 120 -8.36 -15.24 24.42
N ALA A 121 -8.65 -16.37 25.07
CA ALA A 121 -8.22 -16.63 26.44
C ALA A 121 -6.73 -16.99 26.55
N ASP A 122 -6.18 -17.68 25.53
CA ASP A 122 -4.79 -18.11 25.47
C ASP A 122 -3.81 -16.93 25.18
N CYS A 123 -4.29 -15.84 24.58
CA CYS A 123 -3.47 -14.66 24.29
C CYS A 123 -3.55 -13.62 25.42
N ARG A 124 -2.45 -13.46 26.17
CA ARG A 124 -2.38 -12.48 27.27
C ARG A 124 -2.08 -11.08 26.72
N VAL A 125 -3.00 -10.15 26.93
CA VAL A 125 -2.89 -8.77 26.41
C VAL A 125 -2.57 -7.78 27.53
N ALA A 126 -1.50 -7.00 27.38
CA ALA A 126 -1.24 -5.84 28.23
C ALA A 126 -1.65 -4.55 27.53
N ILE A 127 -2.20 -3.60 28.29
CA ILE A 127 -2.60 -2.28 27.79
C ILE A 127 -1.64 -1.23 28.35
N GLN A 128 -1.11 -0.39 27.48
CA GLN A 128 -0.31 0.78 27.82
C GLN A 128 -0.95 2.03 27.19
N SER A 129 -0.69 3.20 27.76
CA SER A 129 -1.15 4.48 27.19
C SER A 129 -0.06 5.54 27.23
N ILE A 130 -0.05 6.39 26.20
CA ILE A 130 0.83 7.55 26.11
C ILE A 130 -0.06 8.80 25.96
N ASP A 131 -0.19 9.54 27.07
CA ASP A 131 -0.95 10.79 27.19
C ASP A 131 -2.41 10.75 26.69
N VAL A 132 -3.02 9.56 26.65
CA VAL A 132 -4.38 9.33 26.15
C VAL A 132 -5.26 8.65 27.19
N LYS A 133 -6.55 9.00 27.18
CA LYS A 133 -7.58 8.42 28.02
C LYS A 133 -8.23 7.19 27.35
N GLY A 134 -9.06 6.45 28.08
CA GLY A 134 -9.82 5.32 27.52
C GLY A 134 -9.21 3.94 27.75
N ALA A 135 -8.08 3.84 28.46
CA ALA A 135 -7.41 2.55 28.67
C ALA A 135 -8.23 1.57 29.53
N ALA A 136 -8.96 2.08 30.53
CA ALA A 136 -9.81 1.25 31.39
C ALA A 136 -11.03 0.74 30.63
N GLU A 137 -11.68 1.63 29.87
CA GLU A 137 -12.83 1.35 29.03
C GLU A 137 -12.45 0.37 27.91
N PHE A 138 -11.28 0.54 27.31
CA PHE A 138 -10.74 -0.40 26.33
C PHE A 138 -10.46 -1.78 26.94
N GLY A 139 -9.89 -1.85 28.14
CA GLY A 139 -9.68 -3.11 28.85
C GLY A 139 -10.98 -3.83 29.20
N ALA A 140 -12.01 -3.09 29.63
CA ALA A 140 -13.34 -3.63 29.86
C ALA A 140 -13.93 -4.18 28.55
N ALA A 141 -13.91 -3.40 27.47
CA ALA A 141 -14.42 -3.82 26.15
C ALA A 141 -13.70 -5.07 25.61
N LEU A 142 -12.39 -5.18 25.79
CA LEU A 142 -11.64 -6.40 25.45
C LEU A 142 -12.07 -7.60 26.29
N SER A 143 -12.25 -7.40 27.61
CA SER A 143 -12.67 -8.47 28.52
C SER A 143 -14.07 -8.97 28.20
N ASP A 144 -14.99 -8.07 27.84
CA ASP A 144 -16.36 -8.40 27.42
C ASP A 144 -16.39 -9.24 26.13
N LEU A 145 -15.37 -9.09 25.28
CA LEU A 145 -15.17 -9.91 24.08
C LEU A 145 -14.44 -11.24 24.36
N GLY A 146 -14.01 -11.50 25.60
CA GLY A 146 -13.32 -12.71 26.02
C GLY A 146 -11.79 -12.66 25.95
N VAL A 147 -11.19 -11.49 25.72
CA VAL A 147 -9.72 -11.33 25.68
C VAL A 147 -9.14 -11.33 27.10
N HIS A 148 -8.05 -12.09 27.29
CA HIS A 148 -7.36 -12.16 28.57
C HIS A 148 -6.44 -10.96 28.82
N VAL A 149 -6.95 -9.93 29.51
CA VAL A 149 -6.18 -8.73 29.87
C VAL A 149 -5.33 -8.97 31.12
N VAL A 150 -4.01 -8.73 31.02
CA VAL A 150 -3.03 -8.94 32.09
C VAL A 150 -2.18 -7.70 32.36
N LYS A 151 -1.59 -7.62 33.56
CA LYS A 151 -0.64 -6.56 33.94
C LYS A 151 0.83 -6.94 33.73
N ARG A 152 1.15 -8.23 33.63
CA ARG A 152 2.53 -8.75 33.56
C ARG A 152 2.62 -9.90 32.56
N SER A 153 3.79 -10.05 31.95
CA SER A 153 4.13 -11.12 31.00
C SER A 153 3.11 -11.27 29.85
N PRO A 154 2.80 -10.20 29.09
CA PRO A 154 1.88 -10.29 27.96
C PRO A 154 2.51 -11.02 26.76
N ASP A 155 1.65 -11.63 25.94
CA ASP A 155 1.99 -12.12 24.60
C ASP A 155 1.83 -11.02 23.54
N LEU A 156 0.95 -10.03 23.80
CA LEU A 156 0.71 -8.86 22.98
C LEU A 156 0.58 -7.60 23.85
N THR A 157 1.27 -6.52 23.47
CA THR A 157 1.05 -5.20 24.08
C THR A 157 0.21 -4.31 23.16
N VAL A 158 -0.91 -3.77 23.65
CA VAL A 158 -1.70 -2.75 22.96
C VAL A 158 -1.37 -1.38 23.55
N VAL A 159 -0.89 -0.47 22.71
CA VAL A 159 -0.45 0.86 23.13
C VAL A 159 -1.43 1.90 22.59
N LEU A 160 -2.13 2.57 23.50
CA LEU A 160 -3.04 3.67 23.16
C LEU A 160 -2.23 4.97 23.04
N VAL A 161 -2.49 5.74 21.98
CA VAL A 161 -1.87 7.04 21.74
C VAL A 161 -2.89 8.06 21.23
N ASN A 162 -2.58 9.36 21.32
CA ASN A 162 -3.36 10.39 20.61
C ASN A 162 -2.92 10.56 19.16
N ASP A 163 -1.69 10.15 18.82
CA ASP A 163 -1.14 10.30 17.50
C ASP A 163 -0.05 9.25 17.22
N TYR A 164 -0.14 8.61 16.05
CA TYR A 164 0.78 7.57 15.62
C TYR A 164 2.22 8.07 15.36
N LEU A 165 2.43 9.38 15.27
CA LEU A 165 3.75 10.01 15.08
C LEU A 165 4.39 10.48 16.40
N GLU A 166 3.80 10.15 17.56
CA GLU A 166 4.36 10.44 18.88
C GLU A 166 5.81 9.93 19.01
N ARG A 167 6.74 10.81 19.40
CA ARG A 167 8.18 10.52 19.36
C ARG A 167 8.62 9.47 20.38
N ARG A 168 7.91 9.36 21.51
CA ARG A 168 8.15 8.28 22.50
C ARG A 168 7.98 6.87 21.91
N LEU A 169 7.17 6.73 20.85
CA LEU A 169 7.00 5.46 20.15
C LEU A 169 8.29 4.97 19.47
N ALA A 170 9.22 5.87 19.13
CA ALA A 170 10.51 5.46 18.55
C ALA A 170 11.32 4.58 19.52
N GLU A 171 11.34 4.95 20.80
CA GLU A 171 12.02 4.19 21.84
C GLU A 171 11.26 2.91 22.18
N LEU A 172 9.94 2.98 22.33
CA LEU A 172 9.10 1.81 22.58
C LEU A 172 9.25 0.76 21.46
N ASN A 173 9.27 1.21 20.20
CA ASN A 173 9.51 0.34 19.05
C ASN A 173 10.89 -0.34 19.11
N ARG A 174 11.95 0.37 19.52
CA ARG A 174 13.29 -0.23 19.69
C ARG A 174 13.28 -1.32 20.76
N GLN A 175 12.57 -1.10 21.87
CA GLN A 175 12.44 -2.07 22.95
C GLN A 175 11.72 -3.33 22.48
N HIS A 176 10.57 -3.19 21.81
CA HIS A 176 9.82 -4.33 21.25
C HIS A 176 10.61 -5.08 20.18
N VAL A 177 11.32 -4.39 19.28
CA VAL A 177 12.17 -5.02 18.27
C VAL A 177 13.31 -5.79 18.92
N LYS A 178 13.97 -5.23 19.95
CA LYS A 178 15.05 -5.90 20.69
C LYS A 178 14.54 -7.13 21.46
N ALA A 179 13.38 -7.00 22.10
CA ALA A 179 12.76 -8.06 22.89
C ALA A 179 12.03 -9.12 22.04
N LYS A 180 11.82 -8.85 20.74
CA LYS A 180 11.00 -9.65 19.82
C LYS A 180 9.57 -9.87 20.32
N THR A 181 9.00 -8.85 20.94
CA THR A 181 7.64 -8.90 21.49
C THR A 181 6.66 -8.19 20.57
N PRO A 182 5.56 -8.85 20.14
CA PRO A 182 4.53 -8.22 19.34
C PRO A 182 3.80 -7.11 20.09
N TRP A 183 3.40 -6.08 19.35
CA TRP A 183 2.60 -4.99 19.88
C TRP A 183 1.79 -4.32 18.78
N LEU A 184 0.75 -3.57 19.14
CA LEU A 184 -0.05 -2.80 18.17
C LEU A 184 -0.43 -1.44 18.75
N LEU A 185 -0.76 -0.51 17.85
CA LEU A 185 -1.23 0.82 18.23
C LEU A 185 -2.75 0.92 18.15
N VAL A 186 -3.31 1.75 19.02
CA VAL A 186 -4.69 2.21 18.96
C VAL A 186 -4.68 3.72 19.17
N GLN A 187 -5.31 4.47 18.27
CA GLN A 187 -5.62 5.89 18.46
C GLN A 187 -7.12 6.01 18.62
N PRO A 188 -7.65 6.06 19.85
CA PRO A 188 -9.08 6.14 20.08
C PRO A 188 -9.63 7.58 20.01
N SER A 189 -8.74 8.58 19.94
CA SER A 189 -9.08 10.00 19.83
C SER A 189 -9.15 10.48 18.38
N GLY A 190 -9.79 11.63 18.18
CA GLY A 190 -9.95 12.28 16.88
C GLY A 190 -11.22 11.86 16.14
N ALA A 191 -11.45 12.51 14.99
CA ALA A 191 -12.53 12.14 14.07
C ALA A 191 -12.24 10.86 13.25
N PHE A 192 -10.98 10.39 13.29
CA PHE A 192 -10.48 9.26 12.52
C PHE A 192 -9.71 8.31 13.44
N PRO A 193 -10.37 7.60 14.37
CA PRO A 193 -9.71 6.60 15.19
C PRO A 193 -8.98 5.57 14.32
N LEU A 194 -7.83 5.11 14.81
CA LEU A 194 -6.94 4.18 14.13
C LEU A 194 -6.71 2.94 14.97
N VAL A 195 -6.64 1.79 14.33
CA VAL A 195 -6.34 0.50 14.97
C VAL A 195 -5.28 -0.22 14.14
N GLY A 196 -4.26 -0.75 14.81
CA GLY A 196 -3.15 -1.47 14.18
C GLY A 196 -2.05 -0.54 13.63
N PRO A 197 -1.13 -1.05 12.81
CA PRO A 197 -1.01 -2.48 12.51
C PRO A 197 -0.49 -3.24 13.74
N VAL A 198 -0.52 -4.56 13.67
CA VAL A 198 0.25 -5.42 14.56
C VAL A 198 1.70 -5.42 14.08
N PHE A 199 2.57 -4.86 14.92
CA PHE A 199 4.02 -4.93 14.75
C PHE A 199 4.51 -6.26 15.35
N ASP A 200 4.91 -7.20 14.50
CA ASP A 200 5.50 -8.49 14.85
C ASP A 200 6.98 -8.48 14.44
N PRO A 201 7.91 -8.23 15.39
CA PRO A 201 9.33 -8.08 15.08
C PRO A 201 9.91 -9.25 14.28
N GLY A 202 10.40 -8.93 13.08
CA GLY A 202 11.00 -9.91 12.16
C GLY A 202 10.02 -10.48 11.12
N LYS A 203 8.70 -10.31 11.31
CA LYS A 203 7.68 -10.75 10.35
C LYS A 203 6.99 -9.58 9.65
N SER A 204 6.58 -8.55 10.36
CA SER A 204 5.88 -7.38 9.79
C SER A 204 6.73 -6.11 9.80
N ALA A 205 6.14 -4.99 9.37
CA ALA A 205 6.74 -3.68 9.51
C ALA A 205 7.00 -3.36 10.99
N CYS A 206 7.96 -2.48 11.28
CA CYS A 206 8.06 -1.86 12.61
C CYS A 206 7.50 -0.43 12.58
N TRP A 207 7.34 0.21 13.73
CA TRP A 207 6.84 1.59 13.78
C TRP A 207 7.71 2.56 12.96
N THR A 208 9.03 2.36 12.88
CA THR A 208 9.89 3.21 12.04
C THR A 208 9.59 3.07 10.53
N CYS A 209 9.11 1.91 10.08
CA CYS A 209 8.62 1.75 8.70
C CYS A 209 7.35 2.57 8.46
N LEU A 210 6.41 2.51 9.41
CA LEU A 210 5.17 3.28 9.40
C LEU A 210 5.45 4.79 9.43
N PHE A 211 6.25 5.24 10.39
CA PHE A 211 6.58 6.64 10.61
C PHE A 211 7.13 7.30 9.35
N ASP A 212 8.06 6.63 8.65
CA ASP A 212 8.67 7.13 7.43
C ASP A 212 7.67 7.46 6.31
N ARG A 213 6.62 6.63 6.16
CA ARG A 213 5.54 6.86 5.19
C ARG A 213 4.54 7.88 5.71
N MET A 214 4.17 7.79 6.97
CA MET A 214 3.09 8.61 7.55
C MET A 214 3.50 10.06 7.76
N ILE A 215 4.76 10.34 8.09
CA ILE A 215 5.22 11.72 8.23
C ILE A 215 5.18 12.49 6.89
N ARG A 216 5.48 11.82 5.76
CA ARG A 216 5.41 12.42 4.42
C ARG A 216 3.97 12.70 3.97
N ASN A 217 3.04 11.81 4.33
CA ASN A 217 1.62 12.06 4.10
C ASN A 217 1.02 13.11 5.06
N ARG A 218 1.74 13.48 6.12
CA ARG A 218 1.39 14.53 7.07
C ARG A 218 2.47 15.62 7.09
N GLU A 219 2.91 16.06 5.92
CA GLU A 219 4.06 16.96 5.78
C GLU A 219 3.91 18.27 6.56
N VAL A 220 2.69 18.82 6.67
CA VAL A 220 2.40 19.98 7.53
C VAL A 220 2.78 19.70 8.99
N LYS A 221 2.45 18.51 9.51
CA LYS A 221 2.84 18.12 10.86
C LYS A 221 4.36 17.95 10.97
N GLY A 222 4.99 17.33 9.97
CA GLY A 222 6.45 17.24 9.89
C GLY A 222 7.14 18.61 9.90
N PHE A 223 6.60 19.58 9.17
CA PHE A 223 7.06 20.96 9.15
C PHE A 223 6.93 21.62 10.53
N LEU A 224 5.75 21.52 11.16
CA LEU A 224 5.51 22.07 12.49
C LEU A 224 6.46 21.48 13.54
N GLU A 225 6.76 20.18 13.48
CA GLU A 225 7.67 19.52 14.42
C GLU A 225 9.15 19.83 14.18
N ARG A 226 9.57 20.14 12.95
CA ARG A 226 10.96 20.51 12.63
C ARG A 226 11.25 21.98 12.92
N GLY A 227 10.26 22.85 12.75
CA GLY A 227 10.39 24.28 12.95
C GLY A 227 10.23 24.73 14.42
N PRO A 228 10.30 26.05 14.69
CA PRO A 228 10.12 26.61 16.02
C PRO A 228 8.64 26.69 16.44
N ALA A 229 7.75 25.93 15.80
CA ALA A 229 6.32 26.03 16.05
C ALA A 229 6.01 25.60 17.50
N ARG A 230 5.23 26.42 18.19
CA ARG A 230 4.71 26.10 19.53
C ARG A 230 3.21 25.92 19.47
N THR A 231 2.71 24.88 20.11
CA THR A 231 1.26 24.68 20.25
C THR A 231 0.69 25.74 21.19
N VAL A 232 -0.21 26.58 20.68
CA VAL A 232 -0.87 27.64 21.47
C VAL A 232 -2.16 27.13 22.13
N SER A 233 -2.89 26.25 21.44
CA SER A 233 -4.10 25.61 21.92
C SER A 233 -4.18 24.19 21.37
N VAL A 234 -4.77 23.28 22.14
CA VAL A 234 -4.94 21.88 21.72
C VAL A 234 -6.41 21.57 21.57
N SER A 235 -6.77 21.02 20.42
CA SER A 235 -8.13 20.56 20.16
C SER A 235 -8.51 19.42 21.12
N PRO A 236 -9.61 19.56 21.90
CA PRO A 236 -10.11 18.46 22.74
C PRO A 236 -10.41 17.20 21.94
N LEU A 237 -10.82 17.34 20.67
CA LEU A 237 -11.10 16.23 19.77
C LEU A 237 -9.85 15.37 19.52
N SER A 238 -8.66 15.98 19.45
CA SER A 238 -7.40 15.25 19.24
C SER A 238 -6.92 14.47 20.47
N ARG A 239 -7.47 14.77 21.66
CA ARG A 239 -7.00 14.21 22.95
C ARG A 239 -8.02 13.34 23.68
N ASN A 240 -9.28 13.41 23.28
CA ASN A 240 -10.37 12.70 23.96
C ASN A 240 -11.10 11.81 22.96
N THR A 241 -11.68 10.73 23.47
CA THR A 241 -12.53 9.83 22.70
C THR A 241 -13.91 10.45 22.52
N LEU A 242 -14.53 10.22 21.36
CA LEU A 242 -15.92 10.58 21.14
C LEU A 242 -16.82 9.44 21.63
N GLY A 243 -17.20 9.49 22.90
CA GLY A 243 -17.96 8.41 23.55
C GLY A 243 -17.19 7.08 23.57
N GLN A 244 -17.92 5.97 23.41
CA GLN A 244 -17.39 4.60 23.41
C GLN A 244 -17.15 4.02 22.01
N ALA A 245 -17.58 4.71 20.94
CA ALA A 245 -17.58 4.14 19.58
C ALA A 245 -16.16 3.72 19.13
N ALA A 246 -15.17 4.60 19.27
CA ALA A 246 -13.79 4.31 18.89
C ALA A 246 -13.16 3.18 19.74
N ILE A 247 -13.51 3.13 21.03
CA ILE A 247 -13.02 2.11 21.97
C ILE A 247 -13.57 0.73 21.62
N GLN A 248 -14.88 0.63 21.41
CA GLN A 248 -15.54 -0.62 21.05
C GLN A 248 -15.11 -1.10 19.66
N PHE A 249 -14.98 -0.19 18.70
CA PHE A 249 -14.43 -0.48 17.39
C PHE A 249 -13.00 -1.05 17.48
N ALA A 250 -12.12 -0.39 18.24
CA ALA A 250 -10.76 -0.87 18.46
C ALA A 250 -10.71 -2.23 19.15
N ALA A 251 -11.53 -2.44 20.19
CA ALA A 251 -11.57 -3.70 20.92
C ALA A 251 -11.99 -4.85 19.99
N LEU A 252 -12.99 -4.61 19.13
CA LEU A 252 -13.45 -5.59 18.15
C LEU A 252 -12.38 -5.95 17.12
N GLU A 253 -11.67 -4.96 16.55
CA GLU A 253 -10.58 -5.22 15.60
C GLU A 253 -9.42 -6.00 16.24
N VAL A 254 -9.06 -5.68 17.48
CA VAL A 254 -8.01 -6.41 18.22
C VAL A 254 -8.45 -7.82 18.56
N ALA A 255 -9.68 -8.01 19.04
CA ALA A 255 -10.23 -9.34 19.32
C ALA A 255 -10.31 -10.20 18.06
N LYS A 256 -10.73 -9.65 16.92
CA LYS A 256 -10.69 -10.34 15.61
C LYS A 256 -9.29 -10.80 15.24
N ALA A 257 -8.29 -9.94 15.44
CA ALA A 257 -6.90 -10.30 15.16
C ALA A 257 -6.47 -11.48 16.04
N ILE A 258 -6.78 -11.47 17.34
CA ILE A 258 -6.43 -12.54 18.27
C ILE A 258 -7.19 -13.84 17.94
N ALA A 259 -8.51 -13.79 17.83
CA ALA A 259 -9.38 -14.95 17.59
C ALA A 259 -9.10 -15.68 16.27
N THR A 260 -8.46 -15.01 15.30
CA THR A 260 -8.05 -15.61 14.02
C THR A 260 -6.58 -16.05 14.01
N GLY A 261 -5.85 -15.90 15.11
CA GLY A 261 -4.41 -16.15 15.18
C GLY A 261 -3.60 -15.20 14.30
N PHE A 262 -3.98 -13.92 14.27
CA PHE A 262 -3.37 -12.82 13.50
C PHE A 262 -3.39 -13.03 11.99
N ARG A 263 -4.47 -13.63 11.47
CA ARG A 263 -4.69 -13.84 10.03
C ARG A 263 -5.56 -12.75 9.39
N THR A 264 -6.03 -11.78 10.17
CA THR A 264 -6.66 -10.57 9.63
C THR A 264 -5.62 -9.66 8.99
N GLU A 265 -6.08 -8.72 8.16
CA GLU A 265 -5.25 -7.68 7.55
C GLU A 265 -4.64 -6.71 8.58
N LEU A 266 -5.02 -6.76 9.86
CA LEU A 266 -4.40 -5.94 10.90
C LEU A 266 -2.90 -6.30 11.08
N ASN A 267 -2.45 -7.45 10.59
CA ASN A 267 -1.05 -7.86 10.58
C ASN A 267 -0.14 -6.92 9.77
N ASP A 268 -0.67 -6.24 8.77
CA ASP A 268 0.06 -5.30 7.91
C ASP A 268 -0.75 -4.06 7.50
N HIS A 269 -1.94 -3.85 8.05
CA HIS A 269 -2.76 -2.65 7.81
C HIS A 269 -3.11 -1.90 9.10
N ILE A 270 -3.27 -0.59 8.97
CA ILE A 270 -4.04 0.24 9.90
C ILE A 270 -5.48 0.25 9.40
N VAL A 271 -6.43 0.01 10.29
CA VAL A 271 -7.85 0.26 10.03
C VAL A 271 -8.21 1.63 10.60
N SER A 272 -8.74 2.51 9.76
CA SER A 272 -9.30 3.80 10.18
C SER A 272 -10.80 3.77 10.04
N HIS A 273 -11.49 4.46 10.94
CA HIS A 273 -12.92 4.69 10.84
C HIS A 273 -13.19 6.19 10.83
N ASP A 274 -13.78 6.69 9.76
CA ASP A 274 -14.11 8.09 9.57
C ASP A 274 -15.48 8.40 10.19
N PHE A 275 -15.50 9.10 11.33
CA PHE A 275 -16.75 9.52 11.97
C PHE A 275 -17.47 10.67 11.25
N LEU A 276 -16.84 11.33 10.28
CA LEU A 276 -17.47 12.38 9.48
C LEU A 276 -18.22 11.78 8.29
N GLY A 277 -17.58 10.85 7.57
CA GLY A 277 -18.14 10.20 6.38
C GLY A 277 -18.77 8.82 6.63
N SER A 278 -18.65 8.26 7.84
CA SER A 278 -19.06 6.89 8.20
C SER A 278 -18.41 5.80 7.34
N THR A 279 -17.14 5.98 6.96
CA THR A 279 -16.40 5.00 6.14
C THR A 279 -15.30 4.30 6.95
N THR A 280 -15.06 3.01 6.66
CA THR A 280 -13.92 2.27 7.23
C THR A 280 -12.90 2.02 6.12
N VAL A 281 -11.66 2.44 6.33
CA VAL A 281 -10.59 2.35 5.34
C VAL A 281 -9.41 1.58 5.90
N LYS A 282 -8.76 0.77 5.07
CA LYS A 282 -7.57 0.01 5.42
C LYS A 282 -6.34 0.62 4.75
N HIS A 283 -5.24 0.69 5.47
CA HIS A 283 -4.03 1.38 5.03
C HIS A 283 -2.81 0.45 5.19
N TYR A 284 -2.27 -0.01 4.07
CA TYR A 284 -1.18 -0.97 4.06
C TYR A 284 0.14 -0.35 4.56
N VAL A 285 0.73 -0.98 5.58
CA VAL A 285 1.99 -0.59 6.20
C VAL A 285 3.13 -1.44 5.63
N ALA A 286 3.82 -0.90 4.64
CA ALA A 286 4.93 -1.60 4.00
C ALA A 286 6.13 -1.78 4.96
N ARG A 287 6.56 -3.03 5.16
CA ARG A 287 7.88 -3.31 5.76
C ARG A 287 8.97 -2.83 4.81
N ARG A 288 9.85 -1.96 5.28
CA ARG A 288 10.97 -1.42 4.50
C ARG A 288 12.23 -2.28 4.69
N PRO A 289 12.77 -2.96 3.67
CA PRO A 289 14.01 -3.73 3.78
C PRO A 289 15.21 -2.92 4.26
N GLN A 290 15.26 -1.63 3.92
CA GLN A 290 16.27 -0.67 4.33
C GLN A 290 15.94 0.04 5.66
N CYS A 291 14.90 -0.37 6.40
CA CYS A 291 14.52 0.31 7.65
C CYS A 291 15.70 0.38 8.65
N PRO A 292 15.96 1.53 9.27
CA PRO A 292 17.07 1.66 10.21
C PRO A 292 16.90 0.84 11.49
N THR A 293 15.66 0.46 11.83
CA THR A 293 15.34 -0.28 13.06
C THR A 293 15.17 -1.78 12.83
N CYS A 294 14.41 -2.20 11.81
CA CYS A 294 14.09 -3.63 11.58
C CYS A 294 14.60 -4.21 10.24
N GLY A 295 15.32 -3.39 9.46
CA GLY A 295 15.83 -3.73 8.14
C GLY A 295 17.31 -4.10 8.12
N SER A 296 17.83 -4.32 6.92
CA SER A 296 19.23 -4.67 6.68
C SER A 296 20.13 -3.44 6.73
N ARG A 297 21.16 -3.47 7.58
CA ARG A 297 22.23 -2.46 7.58
C ARG A 297 22.99 -2.44 6.24
N LYS A 298 23.14 -3.59 5.56
CA LYS A 298 23.83 -3.67 4.27
C LYS A 298 23.14 -2.82 3.20
N LEU A 299 21.81 -2.79 3.19
CA LEU A 299 21.03 -1.99 2.24
C LEU A 299 21.05 -0.49 2.55
N ARG A 300 21.55 -0.09 3.72
CA ARG A 300 21.70 1.31 4.11
C ARG A 300 23.11 1.85 3.95
N ASP A 301 24.10 0.99 3.75
CA ASP A 301 25.48 1.44 3.56
C ASP A 301 25.59 2.07 2.16
N PRO A 302 25.84 3.38 2.05
CA PRO A 302 26.04 4.03 0.76
C PRO A 302 27.32 3.55 0.04
N ARG A 303 28.24 2.89 0.76
CA ARG A 303 29.49 2.36 0.19
C ARG A 303 29.38 0.90 -0.24
N ARG A 304 28.17 0.31 -0.19
CA ARG A 304 27.96 -1.06 -0.66
C ARG A 304 28.33 -1.17 -2.14
N ALA A 305 28.86 -2.32 -2.54
CA ALA A 305 29.16 -2.58 -3.94
C ALA A 305 27.86 -2.53 -4.77
N PRO A 306 27.85 -1.82 -5.91
CA PRO A 306 26.72 -1.87 -6.83
C PRO A 306 26.64 -3.25 -7.50
N VAL A 307 25.42 -3.64 -7.88
CA VAL A 307 25.15 -4.95 -8.52
C VAL A 307 24.85 -4.70 -10.00
N PRO A 308 25.54 -5.38 -10.93
CA PRO A 308 25.25 -5.27 -12.36
C PRO A 308 23.78 -5.53 -12.68
N ILE A 309 23.25 -4.85 -13.69
CA ILE A 309 21.91 -5.17 -14.20
C ILE A 309 22.03 -6.39 -15.11
N GLU A 310 21.41 -7.49 -14.68
CA GLU A 310 21.23 -8.71 -15.46
C GLU A 310 19.84 -8.71 -16.07
N LEU A 311 19.76 -8.71 -17.40
CA LEU A 311 18.48 -8.75 -18.13
C LEU A 311 17.98 -10.19 -18.21
N GLY A 312 16.72 -10.42 -17.87
CA GLY A 312 16.08 -11.72 -17.90
C GLY A 312 15.66 -12.17 -19.31
N PRO A 313 15.23 -13.44 -19.47
CA PRO A 313 14.64 -13.89 -20.73
C PRO A 313 13.36 -13.10 -21.04
N GLY A 314 13.19 -12.70 -22.29
CA GLY A 314 12.06 -11.88 -22.73
C GLY A 314 10.72 -12.55 -22.43
N ALA A 315 9.89 -11.89 -21.63
CA ALA A 315 8.49 -12.28 -21.46
C ALA A 315 7.68 -11.90 -22.70
N ARG A 316 6.52 -12.55 -22.89
CA ARG A 316 5.60 -12.19 -23.97
C ARG A 316 5.15 -10.74 -23.79
N LEU A 317 5.53 -9.88 -24.73
CA LEU A 317 5.15 -8.47 -24.73
C LEU A 317 3.71 -8.28 -25.23
N MET A 318 3.03 -7.35 -24.61
CA MET A 318 1.79 -6.74 -25.05
C MET A 318 2.10 -5.28 -25.35
N ILE A 319 1.75 -4.86 -26.57
CA ILE A 319 1.81 -3.46 -26.96
C ILE A 319 0.46 -2.85 -26.59
N THR A 320 0.46 -1.85 -25.72
CA THR A 320 -0.74 -1.06 -25.38
C THR A 320 -0.47 0.41 -25.69
N SER A 321 -1.49 1.27 -25.57
CA SER A 321 -1.29 2.73 -25.60
C SER A 321 -0.39 3.23 -24.46
N GLY A 322 -0.10 2.38 -23.47
CA GLY A 322 0.88 2.63 -22.42
C GLY A 322 2.28 2.09 -22.73
N GLY A 323 2.58 1.68 -23.96
CA GLY A 323 3.89 1.16 -24.36
C GLY A 323 4.01 -0.37 -24.28
N TYR A 324 5.25 -0.85 -24.20
CA TYR A 324 5.58 -2.28 -24.16
C TYR A 324 5.48 -2.82 -22.73
N ARG A 325 4.58 -3.78 -22.48
CA ARG A 325 4.29 -4.32 -21.14
C ARG A 325 4.19 -5.85 -21.15
N THR A 326 4.41 -6.48 -19.99
CA THR A 326 4.35 -7.93 -19.78
C THR A 326 3.10 -8.38 -19.05
N VAL A 327 2.38 -7.44 -18.42
CA VAL A 327 1.10 -7.66 -17.73
C VAL A 327 0.09 -6.57 -18.10
N SER A 328 -1.20 -6.84 -17.90
CA SER A 328 -2.25 -5.86 -18.17
C SER A 328 -2.24 -4.71 -17.14
N SER A 329 -2.74 -3.55 -17.55
CA SER A 329 -2.86 -2.35 -16.69
C SER A 329 -3.67 -2.65 -15.42
N ARG A 330 -4.73 -3.46 -15.54
CA ARG A 330 -5.53 -3.94 -14.41
C ARG A 330 -4.72 -4.76 -13.41
N ALA A 331 -3.84 -5.64 -13.89
CA ALA A 331 -2.98 -6.44 -13.02
C ALA A 331 -1.94 -5.56 -12.30
N THR A 332 -1.36 -4.58 -12.99
CA THR A 332 -0.47 -3.58 -12.38
C THR A 332 -1.18 -2.78 -11.30
N VAL A 333 -2.36 -2.22 -11.58
CA VAL A 333 -3.17 -1.49 -10.58
C VAL A 333 -3.48 -2.40 -9.39
N ALA A 334 -4.02 -3.60 -9.60
CA ALA A 334 -4.35 -4.52 -8.50
C ALA A 334 -3.15 -4.82 -7.59
N ARG A 335 -1.95 -4.95 -8.17
CA ARG A 335 -0.71 -5.23 -7.43
C ARG A 335 -0.23 -4.05 -6.59
N PHE A 336 -0.32 -2.83 -7.12
CA PHE A 336 0.28 -1.63 -6.52
C PHE A 336 -0.72 -0.69 -5.84
N LYS A 337 -2.04 -0.87 -6.01
CA LYS A 337 -3.09 -0.03 -5.40
C LYS A 337 -3.03 0.04 -3.88
N LYS A 338 -2.46 -0.99 -3.22
CA LYS A 338 -2.15 -0.97 -1.78
C LYS A 338 -1.22 0.18 -1.35
N HIS A 339 -0.48 0.79 -2.27
CA HIS A 339 0.35 1.96 -2.00
C HIS A 339 -0.39 3.30 -2.14
N VAL A 340 -1.69 3.27 -2.45
CA VAL A 340 -2.59 4.42 -2.41
C VAL A 340 -3.19 4.51 -1.01
N SER A 341 -2.70 5.45 -0.21
CA SER A 341 -3.23 5.71 1.13
C SER A 341 -2.77 7.08 1.62
N PRO A 342 -3.69 7.91 2.15
CA PRO A 342 -3.34 9.22 2.72
C PRO A 342 -2.64 9.13 4.08
N LEU A 343 -2.40 7.92 4.59
CA LEU A 343 -1.70 7.70 5.86
C LEU A 343 -0.38 6.96 5.68
N THR A 344 -0.31 5.99 4.77
CA THR A 344 0.81 5.02 4.71
C THR A 344 1.31 4.76 3.30
N GLY A 345 0.61 5.30 2.31
CA GLY A 345 0.93 5.16 0.91
C GLY A 345 2.12 6.02 0.49
N VAL A 346 2.59 5.81 -0.72
CA VAL A 346 3.43 6.79 -1.44
C VAL A 346 2.60 7.61 -2.40
N VAL A 347 1.39 7.15 -2.69
CA VAL A 347 0.36 7.90 -3.40
C VAL A 347 -0.72 8.22 -2.38
N THR A 348 -1.06 9.49 -2.21
CA THR A 348 -2.07 9.92 -1.21
C THR A 348 -3.47 9.59 -1.71
N ARG A 349 -3.76 9.89 -2.99
CA ARG A 349 -5.03 9.61 -3.68
C ARG A 349 -4.78 9.28 -5.15
N LEU A 350 -5.69 8.51 -5.73
CA LEU A 350 -5.71 8.16 -7.15
C LEU A 350 -7.15 8.29 -7.64
N GLU A 351 -7.43 9.28 -8.46
CA GLU A 351 -8.79 9.70 -8.80
C GLU A 351 -8.88 10.00 -10.30
N ARG A 352 -10.04 9.70 -10.89
CA ARG A 352 -10.34 10.09 -12.26
C ARG A 352 -10.51 11.61 -12.31
N ILE A 353 -9.99 12.25 -13.35
CA ILE A 353 -10.24 13.68 -13.58
C ILE A 353 -11.65 13.80 -14.14
N GLU A 354 -12.56 14.38 -13.37
CA GLU A 354 -13.90 14.68 -13.83
C GLU A 354 -13.85 15.90 -14.75
N ALA A 355 -13.98 15.66 -16.05
CA ALA A 355 -14.10 16.68 -17.07
C ALA A 355 -15.15 16.21 -18.08
N ASP A 356 -16.02 17.13 -18.47
CA ASP A 356 -16.99 16.94 -19.55
C ASP A 356 -16.27 17.04 -20.91
N LEU A 357 -15.41 16.03 -21.14
CA LEU A 357 -14.59 15.91 -22.33
C LEU A 357 -14.88 14.57 -23.00
N PRO A 358 -15.07 14.56 -24.32
CA PRO A 358 -15.21 13.32 -25.07
C PRO A 358 -14.00 12.40 -24.86
N MET A 359 -14.23 11.08 -24.76
CA MET A 359 -13.21 10.06 -24.46
C MET A 359 -12.33 10.31 -23.20
N ASN A 360 -12.80 11.08 -22.21
CA ASN A 360 -11.98 11.37 -21.03
C ASN A 360 -11.65 10.11 -20.22
N THR A 361 -10.42 9.64 -20.31
CA THR A 361 -9.88 8.51 -19.54
C THR A 361 -8.93 8.95 -18.44
N ASN A 362 -8.69 10.26 -18.28
CA ASN A 362 -7.55 10.75 -17.51
C ASN A 362 -7.68 10.52 -16.00
N PHE A 363 -6.57 10.19 -15.37
CA PHE A 363 -6.45 10.08 -13.91
C PHE A 363 -5.39 11.05 -13.39
N HIS A 364 -5.49 11.39 -12.11
CA HIS A 364 -4.40 12.03 -11.40
C HIS A 364 -4.11 11.29 -10.10
N ALA A 365 -2.83 11.29 -9.73
CA ALA A 365 -2.34 10.78 -8.47
C ALA A 365 -1.79 11.96 -7.66
N THR A 366 -2.32 12.17 -6.47
CA THR A 366 -1.86 13.22 -5.55
C THR A 366 -0.77 12.68 -4.64
N HIS A 367 0.29 13.46 -4.42
CA HIS A 367 1.39 13.13 -3.53
C HIS A 367 2.07 14.39 -2.97
N ASN A 368 2.82 14.22 -1.89
CA ASN A 368 3.58 15.30 -1.24
C ASN A 368 5.08 15.02 -1.33
N PHE A 369 5.61 14.93 -2.54
CA PHE A 369 7.05 14.71 -2.75
C PHE A 369 7.79 16.03 -2.70
N SER A 370 8.55 16.23 -1.63
CA SER A 370 9.41 17.40 -1.48
C SER A 370 10.59 17.09 -0.58
N ALA A 371 11.63 17.92 -0.70
CA ALA A 371 12.57 18.09 0.41
C ALA A 371 11.81 18.64 1.62
N PRO A 372 12.22 18.30 2.86
CA PRO A 372 11.63 18.89 4.06
C PRO A 372 11.61 20.43 3.99
N ALA A 373 10.40 20.99 3.89
CA ALA A 373 10.20 22.43 3.78
C ALA A 373 10.78 23.15 5.01
N GLN A 374 11.44 24.29 4.78
CA GLN A 374 12.04 25.13 5.83
C GLN A 374 11.19 26.37 6.14
N ASN A 375 10.33 26.79 5.20
CA ASN A 375 9.40 27.90 5.37
C ASN A 375 8.02 27.54 4.76
N VAL A 376 7.04 28.45 4.92
CA VAL A 376 5.65 28.22 4.52
C VAL A 376 5.48 28.22 2.99
N ASP A 377 6.25 29.03 2.26
CA ASP A 377 6.17 29.09 0.80
C ASP A 377 6.66 27.78 0.17
N GLU A 378 7.81 27.26 0.63
CA GLU A 378 8.30 25.93 0.26
C GLU A 378 7.27 24.83 0.57
N LEU A 379 6.60 24.91 1.73
CA LEU A 379 5.57 23.95 2.11
C LEU A 379 4.36 24.01 1.16
N ARG A 380 3.92 25.20 0.77
CA ARG A 380 2.78 25.38 -0.14
C ARG A 380 3.07 24.80 -1.52
N GLU A 381 4.28 25.03 -2.05
CA GLU A 381 4.74 24.45 -3.31
C GLU A 381 4.79 22.92 -3.23
N ALA A 382 5.32 22.39 -2.12
CA ALA A 382 5.45 20.96 -1.87
C ALA A 382 4.12 20.19 -1.78
N LEU A 383 3.04 20.81 -1.27
CA LEU A 383 1.73 20.17 -1.07
C LEU A 383 0.90 20.08 -2.36
N SER A 384 1.41 20.58 -3.48
CA SER A 384 0.71 20.61 -4.77
C SER A 384 1.15 19.49 -5.73
N GLY A 385 1.89 18.49 -5.23
CA GLY A 385 2.43 17.40 -6.03
C GLY A 385 1.35 16.55 -6.71
N ARG A 386 1.41 16.49 -8.05
CA ARG A 386 0.52 15.67 -8.87
C ARG A 386 1.30 14.92 -9.93
N SER A 387 0.85 13.71 -10.21
CA SER A 387 1.20 12.91 -11.38
C SER A 387 -0.06 12.63 -12.19
N PHE A 388 0.08 12.46 -13.50
CA PHE A 388 -1.04 12.40 -14.43
C PHE A 388 -1.00 11.13 -15.27
N GLY A 389 -2.13 10.45 -15.31
CA GLY A 389 -2.31 9.22 -16.04
C GLY A 389 -3.06 9.45 -17.33
N LYS A 390 -2.47 9.00 -18.43
CA LYS A 390 -3.07 9.01 -19.77
C LYS A 390 -3.15 7.60 -20.35
N GLY A 391 -4.11 7.39 -21.25
CA GLY A 391 -4.27 6.12 -21.95
C GLY A 391 -5.54 6.06 -22.78
N SER A 392 -5.58 5.17 -23.77
CA SER A 392 -6.77 4.96 -24.60
C SER A 392 -7.93 4.28 -23.85
N THR A 393 -7.69 3.80 -22.62
CA THR A 393 -8.70 3.24 -21.71
C THR A 393 -8.53 3.80 -20.30
N ALA A 394 -9.59 3.78 -19.50
CA ALA A 394 -9.56 4.23 -18.11
C ALA A 394 -8.59 3.39 -17.26
N GLU A 395 -8.54 2.07 -17.47
CA GLU A 395 -7.59 1.21 -16.75
C GLU A 395 -6.13 1.51 -17.08
N GLN A 396 -5.83 1.86 -18.33
CA GLN A 396 -4.47 2.24 -18.73
C GLN A 396 -4.07 3.58 -18.08
N ALA A 397 -4.98 4.56 -18.06
CA ALA A 397 -4.72 5.85 -17.42
C ALA A 397 -4.60 5.73 -15.90
N GLU A 398 -5.43 4.91 -15.22
CA GLU A 398 -5.29 4.63 -13.78
C GLU A 398 -3.91 4.03 -13.48
N ALA A 399 -3.46 3.05 -14.28
CA ALA A 399 -2.13 2.46 -14.16
C ALA A 399 -1.01 3.49 -14.40
N SER A 400 -1.17 4.34 -15.41
CA SER A 400 -0.20 5.39 -15.75
C SER A 400 -0.04 6.39 -14.59
N ALA A 401 -1.13 6.92 -14.03
CA ALA A 401 -1.08 7.87 -12.91
C ALA A 401 -0.43 7.24 -11.66
N LEU A 402 -0.83 6.01 -11.33
CA LEU A 402 -0.32 5.27 -10.18
C LEU A 402 1.19 5.03 -10.30
N MET A 403 1.63 4.53 -11.47
CA MET A 403 3.02 4.15 -11.66
C MET A 403 3.94 5.35 -11.84
N GLU A 404 3.47 6.46 -12.44
CA GLU A 404 4.23 7.72 -12.48
C GLU A 404 4.45 8.24 -11.04
N ALA A 405 3.42 8.25 -10.18
CA ALA A 405 3.61 8.68 -8.80
C ALA A 405 4.59 7.77 -8.02
N ILE A 406 4.57 6.46 -8.27
CA ILE A 406 5.53 5.52 -7.65
C ILE A 406 6.95 5.72 -8.20
N GLU A 407 7.10 5.99 -9.49
CA GLU A 407 8.38 6.35 -10.13
C GLU A 407 8.97 7.60 -9.50
N ARG A 408 8.20 8.70 -9.43
CA ARG A 408 8.61 9.96 -8.81
C ARG A 408 9.05 9.76 -7.36
N TYR A 409 8.29 8.98 -6.57
CA TYR A 409 8.69 8.62 -5.20
C TYR A 409 10.03 7.88 -5.16
N SER A 410 10.24 6.96 -6.10
CA SER A 410 11.44 6.11 -6.15
C SER A 410 12.69 6.88 -6.57
N GLY A 411 12.53 8.00 -7.29
CA GLY A 411 13.61 8.93 -7.63
C GLY A 411 14.02 9.88 -6.50
N ILE A 412 13.28 9.93 -5.37
CA ILE A 412 13.62 10.82 -4.24
C ILE A 412 14.85 10.32 -3.51
N PHE A 413 15.82 11.21 -3.28
CA PHE A 413 16.98 10.92 -2.43
C PHE A 413 16.57 10.64 -0.98
N GLN A 414 16.93 9.46 -0.46
CA GLN A 414 16.65 9.01 0.92
C GLN A 414 17.89 8.99 1.81
N GLY A 415 19.08 9.07 1.22
CA GLY A 415 20.36 9.05 1.92
C GLY A 415 21.00 7.66 2.02
N ASP A 416 20.38 6.62 1.50
CA ASP A 416 20.89 5.24 1.44
C ASP A 416 21.27 4.78 0.02
N GLU A 417 21.24 5.68 -0.95
CA GLU A 417 21.72 5.48 -2.32
C GLU A 417 23.23 5.22 -2.33
N ILE A 418 23.68 4.37 -3.27
CA ILE A 418 25.10 4.04 -3.40
C ILE A 418 25.84 5.27 -3.90
N ARG A 419 26.89 5.68 -3.19
CA ARG A 419 27.68 6.87 -3.54
C ARG A 419 29.09 6.85 -2.98
N VAL A 420 29.96 7.60 -3.65
CA VAL A 420 31.36 7.82 -3.25
C VAL A 420 31.72 9.30 -3.38
N THR A 421 32.40 9.85 -2.39
CA THR A 421 32.91 11.22 -2.44
C THR A 421 34.29 11.26 -3.07
N ARG A 422 34.42 11.83 -4.27
CA ARG A 422 35.66 11.83 -5.07
C ARG A 422 35.76 13.08 -5.94
N ARG A 423 36.97 13.46 -6.36
CA ARG A 423 37.17 14.45 -7.44
C ARG A 423 37.00 13.77 -8.79
N PHE A 424 36.57 14.51 -9.80
CA PHE A 424 36.50 13.95 -11.17
C PHE A 424 37.88 13.47 -11.63
N THR A 425 38.92 14.24 -11.34
CA THR A 425 40.32 13.95 -11.71
C THR A 425 40.90 12.72 -11.04
N ASP A 426 40.27 12.18 -10.00
CA ASP A 426 40.74 10.95 -9.37
C ASP A 426 40.20 9.69 -10.07
N PHE A 427 39.17 9.77 -10.93
CA PHE A 427 38.65 8.61 -11.67
C PHE A 427 39.59 8.21 -12.81
N ALA A 428 39.62 6.92 -13.14
CA ALA A 428 40.29 6.49 -14.36
C ALA A 428 39.57 7.07 -15.59
N PRO A 429 40.29 7.35 -16.70
CA PRO A 429 39.69 7.90 -17.91
C PRO A 429 38.46 7.10 -18.37
N GLY A 430 37.33 7.78 -18.51
CA GLY A 430 36.06 7.18 -18.96
C GLY A 430 35.24 6.47 -17.88
N ASP A 431 35.66 6.46 -16.61
CA ASP A 431 34.87 5.89 -15.51
C ASP A 431 33.81 6.87 -14.99
N ALA A 432 34.09 8.17 -15.01
CA ALA A 432 33.12 9.21 -14.67
C ALA A 432 32.72 10.00 -15.90
N ILE A 433 31.47 10.46 -15.94
CA ILE A 433 30.89 11.28 -17.01
C ILE A 433 30.84 12.73 -16.51
N LEU A 434 31.25 13.69 -17.33
CA LEU A 434 31.16 15.10 -16.95
C LEU A 434 29.68 15.52 -16.87
N PRO A 435 29.30 16.36 -15.89
CA PRO A 435 27.91 16.79 -15.75
C PRO A 435 27.34 17.42 -17.03
N ASN A 436 28.14 18.23 -17.74
CA ASN A 436 27.68 18.92 -18.94
C ASN A 436 27.63 18.02 -20.20
N ASP A 437 28.19 16.81 -20.16
CA ASP A 437 27.96 15.79 -21.19
C ASP A 437 26.51 15.26 -21.13
N VAL A 438 25.80 15.53 -20.04
CA VAL A 438 24.38 15.18 -19.84
C VAL A 438 23.49 16.43 -19.93
N LEU A 439 23.88 17.52 -19.28
CA LEU A 439 23.07 18.73 -19.20
C LEU A 439 23.07 19.58 -20.48
N LEU A 440 24.16 19.51 -21.26
CA LEU A 440 24.30 20.15 -22.58
C LEU A 440 24.07 21.68 -22.58
N PHE A 441 24.37 22.37 -21.48
CA PHE A 441 24.37 23.85 -21.48
C PHE A 441 25.56 24.38 -22.30
N SER A 442 25.28 25.38 -23.13
CA SER A 442 26.33 26.13 -23.85
C SER A 442 27.11 27.04 -22.89
N ALA A 443 28.35 27.34 -23.24
CA ALA A 443 29.17 28.30 -22.49
C ALA A 443 28.48 29.68 -22.34
N ALA A 444 27.71 30.11 -23.34
CA ALA A 444 26.97 31.37 -23.30
C ALA A 444 25.84 31.37 -22.25
N GLN A 445 25.10 30.26 -22.12
CA GLN A 445 24.05 30.11 -21.11
C GLN A 445 24.63 30.16 -19.69
N THR A 446 25.78 29.52 -19.47
CA THR A 446 26.45 29.53 -18.16
C THR A 446 26.95 30.92 -17.74
N VAL A 447 27.34 31.77 -18.70
CA VAL A 447 27.79 33.15 -18.43
C VAL A 447 26.60 34.09 -18.21
N ALA A 448 25.55 34.00 -19.02
CA ALA A 448 24.39 34.89 -18.94
C ALA A 448 23.69 34.82 -17.57
N ASP A 449 23.50 33.62 -17.01
CA ASP A 449 22.82 33.39 -15.73
C ASP A 449 23.63 33.79 -14.47
N GLN A 450 24.89 34.21 -14.65
CA GLN A 450 25.70 34.80 -13.57
C GLN A 450 25.48 36.32 -13.43
N THR A 451 24.74 36.94 -14.35
CA THR A 451 24.36 38.35 -14.26
C THR A 451 23.07 38.48 -13.45
N PRO A 452 23.02 39.28 -12.37
CA PRO A 452 21.80 39.44 -11.59
C PRO A 452 20.79 40.28 -12.39
N THR A 453 19.86 39.61 -13.07
CA THR A 453 18.65 40.24 -13.61
C THR A 453 17.51 40.03 -12.64
N ASP A 454 16.94 41.13 -12.15
CA ASP A 454 15.62 41.16 -11.53
C ASP A 454 14.59 40.78 -12.60
N GLU A 455 14.18 39.50 -12.67
CA GLU A 455 12.80 39.12 -12.98
C GLU A 455 12.58 37.59 -12.95
N LEU A 456 11.43 37.24 -12.37
CA LEU A 456 10.89 35.89 -12.18
C LEU A 456 10.42 35.29 -13.52
N SER A 457 11.29 34.63 -14.28
CA SER A 457 10.86 33.92 -15.50
C SER A 457 11.86 32.90 -16.09
N SER A 458 12.57 32.08 -15.29
CA SER A 458 13.20 30.90 -15.91
C SER A 458 13.16 29.66 -15.02
N THR A 459 12.46 28.63 -15.52
CA THR A 459 12.49 27.25 -15.02
C THR A 459 13.77 26.51 -15.41
N GLN A 460 14.78 27.21 -15.94
CA GLN A 460 15.98 26.63 -16.56
C GLN A 460 17.22 27.51 -16.29
N LYS A 461 17.53 27.78 -15.03
CA LYS A 461 18.79 28.44 -14.67
C LYS A 461 19.96 27.46 -14.90
N ALA A 462 20.93 27.86 -15.72
CA ALA A 462 22.15 27.11 -15.94
C ALA A 462 22.93 26.94 -14.62
N PRO A 463 23.44 25.74 -14.33
CA PRO A 463 24.24 25.53 -13.13
C PRO A 463 25.58 26.27 -13.25
N ALA A 464 26.20 26.53 -12.09
CA ALA A 464 27.57 27.03 -12.05
C ALA A 464 28.53 26.06 -12.77
N PRO A 465 29.62 26.57 -13.37
CA PRO A 465 30.65 25.73 -13.99
C PRO A 465 31.11 24.62 -13.05
N PHE A 466 31.21 23.40 -13.58
CA PHE A 466 31.71 22.27 -12.81
C PHE A 466 33.22 22.40 -12.58
N ASP A 467 33.64 22.40 -11.31
CA ASP A 467 35.05 22.31 -10.92
C ASP A 467 35.48 20.82 -10.82
N PRO A 468 36.34 20.32 -11.72
CA PRO A 468 36.79 18.93 -11.71
C PRO A 468 37.62 18.55 -10.48
N SER A 469 38.16 19.55 -9.77
CA SER A 469 38.96 19.37 -8.55
C SER A 469 38.12 19.34 -7.28
N ALA A 470 36.84 19.71 -7.35
CA ALA A 470 35.91 19.67 -6.24
C ALA A 470 35.59 18.21 -5.83
N ARG A 471 35.52 17.98 -4.53
CA ARG A 471 35.05 16.69 -3.97
C ARG A 471 33.53 16.71 -3.91
N ILE A 472 32.90 15.93 -4.78
CA ILE A 472 31.44 15.79 -4.83
C ILE A 472 31.05 14.33 -4.66
N GLU A 473 29.76 14.05 -4.46
CA GLU A 473 29.23 12.69 -4.41
C GLU A 473 28.90 12.18 -5.81
N TRP A 474 29.36 10.96 -6.10
CA TRP A 474 29.14 10.26 -7.36
C TRP A 474 28.42 8.95 -7.10
N SER A 475 27.41 8.64 -7.90
CA SER A 475 26.67 7.38 -7.83
C SER A 475 26.96 6.52 -9.07
N PRO A 476 27.06 5.19 -8.91
CA PRO A 476 27.33 4.29 -10.00
C PRO A 476 26.10 4.13 -10.90
N VAL A 477 26.31 4.15 -12.21
CA VAL A 477 25.32 3.84 -13.23
C VAL A 477 25.82 2.69 -14.10
N TRP A 478 24.93 1.78 -14.47
CA TRP A 478 25.29 0.62 -15.28
C TRP A 478 25.21 0.93 -16.76
N SER A 479 26.34 0.85 -17.48
CA SER A 479 26.33 0.97 -18.94
C SER A 479 25.91 -0.36 -19.57
N LEU A 480 24.76 -0.39 -20.25
CA LEU A 480 24.32 -1.56 -21.01
C LEU A 480 25.23 -1.83 -22.22
N ARG A 481 25.73 -0.76 -22.87
CA ARG A 481 26.65 -0.86 -24.02
C ARG A 481 27.99 -1.47 -23.63
N ASP A 482 28.61 -0.93 -22.57
CA ASP A 482 29.98 -1.30 -22.18
C ASP A 482 30.03 -2.39 -21.10
N ARG A 483 28.86 -2.79 -20.57
CA ARG A 483 28.70 -3.80 -19.50
C ARG A 483 29.61 -3.55 -18.29
N ARG A 484 29.70 -2.28 -17.87
CA ARG A 484 30.48 -1.85 -16.72
C ARG A 484 29.82 -0.69 -16.00
N PHE A 485 30.20 -0.48 -14.75
CA PHE A 485 29.82 0.73 -14.03
C PHE A 485 30.58 1.95 -14.55
N ARG A 486 29.83 3.04 -14.71
CA ARG A 486 30.33 4.39 -14.81
C ARG A 486 29.79 5.21 -13.63
N TYR A 487 30.20 6.46 -13.50
CA TYR A 487 29.82 7.33 -12.42
C TYR A 487 29.25 8.65 -12.94
N LEU A 488 28.14 9.07 -12.36
CA LEU A 488 27.54 10.39 -12.54
C LEU A 488 27.41 11.09 -11.19
N PRO A 489 27.42 12.44 -11.15
CA PRO A 489 27.10 13.19 -9.95
C PRO A 489 25.77 12.70 -9.35
N THR A 490 25.76 12.43 -8.05
CA THR A 490 24.54 11.96 -7.35
C THR A 490 23.39 12.97 -7.48
N SER A 491 23.71 14.27 -7.59
CA SER A 491 22.74 15.35 -7.79
C SER A 491 21.96 15.29 -9.10
N LEU A 492 22.49 14.63 -10.15
CA LEU A 492 21.77 14.43 -11.42
C LEU A 492 20.82 13.23 -11.40
N LEU A 493 20.93 12.35 -10.40
CA LEU A 493 20.28 11.04 -10.42
C LEU A 493 19.07 10.95 -9.48
N TYR A 494 18.98 11.83 -8.48
CA TYR A 494 17.95 11.75 -7.45
C TYR A 494 17.35 13.13 -7.14
N PHE A 495 16.02 13.18 -7.07
CA PHE A 495 15.29 14.38 -6.69
C PHE A 495 15.63 14.81 -5.26
N PHE A 496 15.62 16.13 -5.04
CA PHE A 496 15.76 16.76 -3.72
C PHE A 496 17.10 16.49 -3.00
N TYR A 497 18.13 16.06 -3.74
CA TYR A 497 19.49 16.01 -3.22
C TYR A 497 19.98 17.44 -2.87
N ARG A 498 20.60 17.59 -1.69
CA ARG A 498 21.08 18.89 -1.15
C ARG A 498 22.59 18.91 -0.83
N GLY A 499 23.37 17.99 -1.39
CA GLY A 499 24.82 17.95 -1.17
C GLY A 499 25.62 18.84 -2.13
N PRO A 500 26.97 18.73 -2.14
CA PRO A 500 27.84 19.52 -3.01
C PRO A 500 27.55 19.31 -4.50
N ALA A 501 27.77 20.36 -5.32
CA ALA A 501 27.45 20.41 -6.76
C ALA A 501 25.98 20.06 -7.06
N ALA A 502 25.08 20.93 -6.61
CA ALA A 502 23.64 20.78 -6.72
C ALA A 502 23.13 21.09 -8.14
N PHE A 503 23.47 20.23 -9.10
CA PHE A 503 22.72 20.13 -10.34
C PHE A 503 21.28 19.72 -9.99
N GLN A 504 20.31 20.23 -10.74
CA GLN A 504 18.91 19.87 -10.53
C GLN A 504 18.59 18.60 -11.32
N ALA A 505 18.30 17.51 -10.62
CA ALA A 505 17.74 16.31 -11.25
C ALA A 505 16.39 16.62 -11.89
N ASP A 506 16.20 16.17 -13.12
CA ASP A 506 14.92 16.15 -13.82
C ASP A 506 14.37 14.71 -13.91
N SER A 507 13.17 14.56 -14.49
CA SER A 507 12.53 13.25 -14.65
C SER A 507 12.77 12.62 -16.02
N ASN A 508 13.61 13.21 -16.87
CA ASN A 508 13.81 12.73 -18.23
C ASN A 508 14.50 11.35 -18.20
N GLY A 509 13.87 10.36 -18.84
CA GLY A 509 14.33 8.96 -18.82
C GLY A 509 14.06 8.22 -17.51
N CYS A 510 13.41 8.83 -16.52
CA CYS A 510 12.83 8.11 -15.39
C CYS A 510 11.60 7.33 -15.85
N ALA A 511 11.49 6.08 -15.45
CA ALA A 511 10.33 5.26 -15.78
C ALA A 511 10.14 4.13 -14.78
N ALA A 512 8.89 3.66 -14.66
CA ALA A 512 8.53 2.48 -13.90
C ALA A 512 7.99 1.37 -14.82
N GLY A 513 8.18 0.13 -14.38
CA GLY A 513 7.68 -1.07 -15.03
C GLY A 513 7.45 -2.18 -14.01
N ASN A 514 6.74 -3.23 -14.41
CA ASN A 514 6.59 -4.46 -13.63
C ASN A 514 7.88 -5.30 -13.64
N THR A 515 8.76 -5.05 -14.61
CA THR A 515 10.12 -5.58 -14.71
C THR A 515 11.13 -4.44 -14.93
N ILE A 516 12.42 -4.74 -14.76
CA ILE A 516 13.49 -3.77 -15.00
C ILE A 516 13.59 -3.44 -16.50
N GLU A 517 13.38 -4.43 -17.36
CA GLU A 517 13.40 -4.28 -18.81
C GLU A 517 12.29 -3.34 -19.30
N GLU A 518 11.08 -3.46 -18.76
CA GLU A 518 9.97 -2.53 -19.06
C GLU A 518 10.34 -1.09 -18.71
N ALA A 519 10.92 -0.88 -17.52
CA ALA A 519 11.34 0.45 -17.08
C ALA A 519 12.46 1.01 -17.96
N ILE A 520 13.46 0.19 -18.33
CA ILE A 520 14.57 0.60 -19.21
C ILE A 520 14.03 0.99 -20.60
N VAL A 521 13.18 0.15 -21.21
CA VAL A 521 12.61 0.43 -22.53
C VAL A 521 11.77 1.71 -22.50
N GLN A 522 10.93 1.87 -21.48
CA GLN A 522 10.11 3.08 -21.35
C GLN A 522 10.96 4.33 -21.16
N GLY A 523 11.95 4.30 -20.27
CA GLY A 523 12.84 5.44 -20.04
C GLY A 523 13.69 5.79 -21.26
N PHE A 524 14.16 4.77 -21.99
CA PHE A 524 14.90 5.00 -23.24
C PHE A 524 14.01 5.64 -24.32
N LEU A 525 12.78 5.15 -24.50
CA LEU A 525 11.84 5.74 -25.46
C LEU A 525 11.44 7.16 -25.08
N GLU A 526 11.35 7.49 -23.78
CA GLU A 526 11.15 8.88 -23.36
C GLU A 526 12.35 9.75 -23.74
N LEU A 527 13.59 9.28 -23.57
CA LEU A 527 14.78 10.04 -23.99
C LEU A 527 14.77 10.32 -25.50
N VAL A 528 14.38 9.33 -26.31
CA VAL A 528 14.22 9.49 -27.77
C VAL A 528 13.10 10.49 -28.10
N GLU A 529 11.97 10.41 -27.38
CA GLU A 529 10.87 11.38 -27.52
C GLU A 529 11.37 12.81 -27.27
N ARG A 530 12.09 13.05 -26.17
CA ARG A 530 12.60 14.38 -25.81
C ARG A 530 13.65 14.88 -26.78
N ASP A 531 14.55 14.01 -27.24
CA ASP A 531 15.60 14.36 -28.20
C ASP A 531 15.01 14.79 -29.55
N ALA A 532 14.14 13.97 -30.12
CA ALA A 532 13.47 14.27 -31.38
C ALA A 532 12.61 15.53 -31.28
N TYR A 533 11.86 15.68 -30.17
CA TYR A 533 11.09 16.90 -29.88
C TYR A 533 12.00 18.13 -29.81
N ALA A 534 13.13 18.07 -29.11
CA ALA A 534 14.06 19.18 -28.98
C ALA A 534 14.67 19.56 -30.34
N ILE A 535 15.10 18.59 -31.15
CA ILE A 535 15.60 18.83 -32.51
C ILE A 535 14.54 19.55 -33.33
N TRP A 536 13.31 19.04 -33.38
CA TRP A 536 12.22 19.66 -34.13
C TRP A 536 11.90 21.07 -33.63
N TRP A 537 11.67 21.23 -32.32
CA TRP A 537 11.20 22.47 -31.70
C TRP A 537 12.24 23.59 -31.79
N TYR A 538 13.48 23.33 -31.36
CA TYR A 538 14.52 24.37 -31.30
C TYR A 538 15.03 24.76 -32.69
N ASN A 539 15.07 23.84 -33.66
CA ASN A 539 15.41 24.16 -35.05
C ASN A 539 14.20 24.68 -35.86
N ARG A 540 12.99 24.62 -35.30
CA ARG A 540 11.73 24.95 -35.99
C ARG A 540 11.61 24.21 -37.33
N SER A 541 12.02 22.95 -37.35
CA SER A 541 12.06 22.16 -38.57
C SER A 541 10.65 21.89 -39.11
N GLN A 542 10.47 21.98 -40.43
CA GLN A 542 9.25 21.52 -41.06
C GLN A 542 9.22 19.99 -41.08
N ARG A 543 8.09 19.40 -40.71
CA ARG A 543 7.89 17.95 -40.60
C ARG A 543 6.61 17.53 -41.31
N ALA A 544 6.62 16.31 -41.82
CA ALA A 544 5.48 15.75 -42.53
C ALA A 544 4.34 15.43 -41.56
N GLU A 545 3.11 15.66 -42.00
CA GLU A 545 1.93 15.19 -41.30
C GLU A 545 1.77 13.68 -41.53
N VAL A 546 1.40 12.96 -40.47
CA VAL A 546 1.04 11.55 -40.52
C VAL A 546 -0.40 11.44 -40.99
N ASP A 547 -0.62 10.73 -42.09
CA ASP A 547 -1.97 10.43 -42.58
C ASP A 547 -2.67 9.42 -41.65
N LEU A 548 -3.46 9.94 -40.70
CA LEU A 548 -4.19 9.14 -39.72
C LEU A 548 -5.23 8.20 -40.35
N SER A 549 -5.63 8.42 -41.61
CA SER A 549 -6.60 7.56 -42.30
C SER A 549 -6.03 6.19 -42.68
N GLN A 550 -4.70 6.05 -42.69
CA GLN A 550 -4.00 4.79 -42.99
C GLN A 550 -4.03 3.79 -41.84
N PHE A 551 -4.39 4.22 -40.62
CA PHE A 551 -4.46 3.37 -39.45
C PHE A 551 -5.89 2.84 -39.26
N ASP A 552 -6.05 1.51 -39.25
CA ASP A 552 -7.32 0.88 -38.86
C ASP A 552 -7.46 0.82 -37.32
N ASP A 553 -7.53 2.00 -36.69
CA ASP A 553 -7.68 2.15 -35.24
C ASP A 553 -8.94 2.96 -34.90
N SER A 554 -9.88 2.34 -34.20
CA SER A 554 -11.13 3.00 -33.80
C SER A 554 -10.90 4.17 -32.84
N TYR A 555 -9.89 4.09 -31.95
CA TYR A 555 -9.58 5.16 -31.01
C TYR A 555 -9.14 6.43 -31.75
N VAL A 556 -8.28 6.29 -32.77
CA VAL A 556 -7.81 7.42 -33.58
C VAL A 556 -8.98 8.06 -34.33
N ARG A 557 -9.84 7.24 -34.96
CA ARG A 557 -11.04 7.73 -35.65
C ARG A 557 -12.00 8.47 -34.71
N ASP A 558 -12.32 7.87 -33.57
CA ASP A 558 -13.26 8.42 -32.59
C ASP A 558 -12.73 9.73 -31.98
N LEU A 559 -11.42 9.78 -31.66
CA LEU A 559 -10.77 10.98 -31.13
C LEU A 559 -10.82 12.13 -32.15
N HIS A 560 -10.52 11.84 -33.42
CA HIS A 560 -10.60 12.84 -34.49
C HIS A 560 -12.02 13.39 -34.65
N SER A 561 -13.03 12.52 -34.75
CA SER A 561 -14.44 12.93 -34.87
C SER A 561 -14.94 13.74 -33.67
N GLN A 562 -14.57 13.33 -32.45
CA GLN A 562 -15.03 14.01 -31.24
C GLN A 562 -14.35 15.38 -31.04
N LEU A 563 -13.05 15.50 -31.33
CA LEU A 563 -12.36 16.81 -31.31
C LEU A 563 -12.97 17.75 -32.35
N ALA A 564 -13.25 17.28 -33.56
CA ALA A 564 -13.90 18.06 -34.62
C ALA A 564 -15.29 18.57 -34.19
N ALA A 565 -16.09 17.73 -33.52
CA ALA A 565 -17.40 18.14 -32.99
C ALA A 565 -17.32 19.25 -31.92
N THR A 566 -16.17 19.40 -31.25
CA THR A 566 -15.91 20.48 -30.28
C THR A 566 -15.21 21.70 -30.88
N GLY A 567 -15.07 21.75 -32.22
CA GLY A 567 -14.38 22.85 -32.92
C GLY A 567 -12.86 22.80 -32.84
N ARG A 568 -12.27 21.63 -32.50
CA ARG A 568 -10.81 21.41 -32.46
C ARG A 568 -10.36 20.60 -33.67
N LYS A 569 -9.16 20.88 -34.14
CA LYS A 569 -8.48 20.12 -35.21
C LYS A 569 -7.36 19.27 -34.58
N LEU A 570 -7.18 18.06 -35.10
CA LEU A 570 -6.12 17.13 -34.70
C LEU A 570 -5.27 16.81 -35.93
N TRP A 571 -3.96 16.97 -35.81
CA TRP A 571 -2.95 16.48 -36.75
C TRP A 571 -1.79 15.90 -35.95
N VAL A 572 -1.02 15.01 -36.57
CA VAL A 572 0.17 14.37 -35.97
C VAL A 572 1.35 14.62 -36.89
N LEU A 573 2.49 15.02 -36.34
CA LEU A 573 3.71 15.24 -37.11
C LEU A 573 4.67 14.08 -36.85
N ASP A 574 5.30 13.56 -37.90
CA ASP A 574 6.41 12.63 -37.77
C ASP A 574 7.68 13.42 -37.45
N VAL A 575 8.17 13.30 -36.22
CA VAL A 575 9.40 13.97 -35.76
C VAL A 575 10.57 13.00 -35.63
N THR A 576 10.48 11.79 -36.20
CA THR A 576 11.54 10.78 -36.20
C THR A 576 12.90 11.38 -36.53
N SER A 577 13.89 11.07 -35.69
CA SER A 577 15.27 11.54 -35.79
C SER A 577 16.19 10.48 -36.43
N ASP A 578 17.50 10.70 -36.34
CA ASP A 578 18.55 9.82 -36.87
C ASP A 578 18.58 8.42 -36.26
N LEU A 579 17.95 8.23 -35.09
CA LEU A 579 17.80 6.92 -34.46
C LEU A 579 16.79 6.00 -35.18
N GLY A 580 15.95 6.55 -36.06
CA GLY A 580 14.97 5.78 -36.84
C GLY A 580 13.84 5.16 -36.01
N ILE A 581 13.64 5.62 -34.78
CA ILE A 581 12.55 5.17 -33.90
C ILE A 581 11.36 6.13 -34.07
N PRO A 582 10.16 5.62 -34.42
CA PRO A 582 8.99 6.47 -34.63
C PRO A 582 8.68 7.37 -33.43
N THR A 583 8.62 8.67 -33.65
CA THR A 583 8.34 9.69 -32.62
C THR A 583 7.36 10.75 -33.12
#